data_AF-A0A558BSV2-F1
#
_entry.id   AF-A0A558BSV2-F1
#
_cell.length_a   1.000
_cell.length_b   1.000
_cell.length_c   1.000
_cell.angle_alpha   90.00
_cell.angle_beta   90.00
_cell.angle_gamma   90.00
#
_symmetry.space_group_name_H-M   'P 1'
#
loop_
_entity.id
_entity.type
_entity.pdbx_description
1 polymer ?
#
loop_
_entity_poly.entity_id
_entity_poly.type
_entity_poly.pdbx_seq_one_letter_code
_entity_poly.pdbx_strand_id
1 'polypeptide(L)'
;MKKFLPLVFLLAFAFPGLAQRAEINNHNYYSYYVGPTSMKGGVVGPVNKLKSRKLGTGWLRWNDITPILVEEMTKAGYDQVYTNQLFRIDSAQYVLLAALAMRAPVVGFLYAEGHAAFPTASDRQPGHQLMGDGKYDYVQLVSTSANKTEFIKIRHLPANLLALEENWYWYQYTDNPSDNRYLLTKEDIIRVLREDIQEKLATAPKPVKQ
;
A
#
# COMPACT_ATOMS: atom_id res chain seq x y z
N MET A 1 40.28 2.82 -49.76
CA MET A 1 39.28 1.99 -49.05
C MET A 1 39.86 1.53 -47.71
N LYS A 2 39.43 2.13 -46.59
CA LYS A 2 39.59 1.53 -45.26
C LYS A 2 38.24 1.70 -44.55
N LYS A 3 37.53 0.57 -44.39
CA LYS A 3 36.24 0.51 -43.72
C LYS A 3 36.48 0.61 -42.21
N PHE A 4 35.92 1.63 -41.57
CA PHE A 4 35.80 1.73 -40.12
C PHE A 4 34.34 1.49 -39.76
N LEU A 5 34.06 0.39 -39.07
CA LEU A 5 32.89 0.16 -38.21
C LEU A 5 33.05 -1.20 -37.50
N PRO A 6 32.45 -1.44 -36.33
CA PRO A 6 32.39 -0.63 -35.10
C PRO A 6 32.87 -1.44 -33.88
N LEU A 7 33.03 -0.80 -32.72
CA LEU A 7 32.81 -1.50 -31.46
C LEU A 7 32.01 -0.58 -30.53
N VAL A 8 30.70 -0.55 -30.77
CA VAL A 8 29.74 -0.10 -29.77
C VAL A 8 29.71 -1.20 -28.71
N PHE A 9 30.56 -1.07 -27.70
CA PHE A 9 30.42 -1.80 -26.44
C PHE A 9 29.16 -1.24 -25.76
N LEU A 10 28.00 -1.75 -26.16
CA LEU A 10 26.79 -1.66 -25.35
C LEU A 10 27.06 -2.48 -24.10
N LEU A 11 27.58 -1.80 -23.09
CA LEU A 11 27.64 -2.25 -21.70
C LEU A 11 26.20 -2.49 -21.23
N ALA A 12 25.67 -3.66 -21.57
CA ALA A 12 24.57 -4.26 -20.85
C ALA A 12 25.10 -4.71 -19.48
N PHE A 13 25.37 -3.74 -18.60
CA PHE A 13 25.32 -4.00 -17.17
C PHE A 13 23.85 -4.23 -16.82
N ALA A 14 23.35 -5.42 -17.13
CA ALA A 14 22.14 -5.94 -16.52
C ALA A 14 22.47 -6.10 -15.03
N PHE A 15 22.12 -5.12 -14.21
CA PHE A 15 22.23 -5.23 -12.76
C PHE A 15 21.31 -6.37 -12.31
N PRO A 16 21.82 -7.53 -11.87
CA PRO A 16 20.97 -8.65 -11.48
C PRO A 16 20.04 -8.29 -10.29
N GLY A 17 20.37 -7.24 -9.52
CA GLY A 17 19.51 -6.70 -8.48
C GLY A 17 18.24 -5.98 -8.96
N LEU A 18 18.20 -5.48 -10.22
CA LEU A 18 16.99 -4.89 -10.80
C LEU A 18 16.02 -5.98 -11.29
N ALA A 19 16.53 -7.07 -11.86
CA ALA A 19 15.71 -8.18 -12.35
C ALA A 19 14.99 -8.90 -11.19
N GLN A 20 15.66 -9.13 -10.06
CA GLN A 20 15.05 -9.76 -8.88
C GLN A 20 13.95 -8.89 -8.22
N ARG A 21 14.04 -7.57 -8.34
CA ARG A 21 13.01 -6.64 -7.83
C ARG A 21 11.79 -6.50 -8.73
N ALA A 22 11.89 -6.94 -9.99
CA ALA A 22 10.75 -6.93 -10.91
C ALA A 22 9.70 -8.01 -10.56
N GLU A 23 10.07 -9.02 -9.78
CA GLU A 23 9.17 -10.11 -9.37
C GLU A 23 8.32 -9.78 -8.12
N ILE A 24 8.68 -8.74 -7.35
CA ILE A 24 7.93 -8.33 -6.16
C ILE A 24 6.62 -7.65 -6.60
N ASN A 25 5.49 -8.15 -6.09
CA ASN A 25 4.15 -7.66 -6.37
C ASN A 25 3.23 -7.74 -5.13
N ASN A 26 2.00 -7.24 -5.26
CA ASN A 26 1.00 -7.22 -4.21
C ASN A 26 0.57 -8.59 -3.66
N HIS A 27 0.89 -9.69 -4.35
CA HIS A 27 0.57 -11.06 -3.91
C HIS A 27 1.71 -11.74 -3.14
N ASN A 28 2.97 -11.30 -3.30
CA ASN A 28 4.12 -12.04 -2.77
C ASN A 28 5.05 -11.26 -1.82
N TYR A 29 4.92 -9.93 -1.72
CA TYR A 29 5.88 -9.07 -1.00
C TYR A 29 6.04 -9.42 0.50
N TYR A 30 5.05 -10.04 1.15
CA TYR A 30 5.19 -10.52 2.53
C TYR A 30 6.29 -11.55 2.74
N SER A 31 6.60 -12.34 1.73
CA SER A 31 7.70 -13.31 1.79
C SER A 31 9.08 -12.66 1.88
N TYR A 32 9.17 -11.34 1.64
CA TYR A 32 10.41 -10.56 1.65
C TYR A 32 10.64 -9.83 2.97
N TYR A 33 9.80 -10.03 3.99
CA TYR A 33 9.99 -9.41 5.30
C TYR A 33 11.22 -9.98 6.01
N VAL A 34 12.19 -9.12 6.35
CA VAL A 34 13.38 -9.50 7.13
C VAL A 34 13.14 -9.18 8.61
N GLY A 35 12.67 -10.16 9.38
CA GLY A 35 12.37 -10.00 10.81
C GLY A 35 13.58 -10.16 11.74
N PRO A 36 13.42 -9.81 13.04
CA PRO A 36 14.41 -10.14 14.08
C PRO A 36 14.60 -11.65 14.21
N THR A 37 15.85 -12.11 14.39
CA THR A 37 16.22 -13.53 14.55
C THR A 37 15.65 -14.22 15.79
N SER A 38 14.97 -13.49 16.69
CA SER A 38 14.43 -14.01 17.96
C SER A 38 12.98 -14.50 17.89
N MET A 39 12.27 -14.35 16.77
CA MET A 39 10.90 -14.85 16.63
C MET A 39 10.88 -16.24 15.99
N LYS A 40 10.63 -17.27 16.81
CA LYS A 40 10.33 -18.64 16.36
C LYS A 40 9.22 -18.59 15.30
N GLY A 41 9.55 -18.89 14.05
CA GLY A 41 8.61 -18.98 12.93
C GLY A 41 8.80 -17.92 11.83
N GLY A 42 9.64 -16.90 12.02
CA GLY A 42 10.01 -15.96 10.96
C GLY A 42 11.06 -16.57 10.03
N VAL A 43 10.74 -16.76 8.75
CA VAL A 43 11.71 -17.26 7.77
C VAL A 43 12.87 -16.28 7.62
N VAL A 44 14.06 -16.87 7.59
CA VAL A 44 15.39 -16.31 7.44
C VAL A 44 15.49 -15.42 6.19
N GLY A 45 15.35 -14.11 6.37
CA GLY A 45 16.01 -13.14 5.49
C GLY A 45 17.53 -13.15 5.75
N PRO A 46 18.36 -12.62 4.85
CA PRO A 46 19.80 -12.65 5.02
C PRO A 46 20.24 -11.58 6.04
N VAL A 47 19.78 -11.67 7.28
CA VAL A 47 20.22 -10.81 8.40
C VAL A 47 21.75 -10.86 8.52
N ASN A 48 22.33 -12.02 8.19
CA ASN A 48 23.79 -12.23 8.11
C ASN A 48 24.48 -11.55 6.91
N LYS A 49 23.74 -11.04 5.92
CA LYS A 49 24.28 -10.24 4.79
C LYS A 49 24.06 -8.75 4.98
N LEU A 50 23.24 -8.33 5.95
CA LEU A 50 23.06 -6.93 6.29
C LEU A 50 24.34 -6.41 6.94
N LYS A 51 24.84 -5.28 6.42
CA LYS A 51 25.99 -4.58 7.00
C LYS A 51 25.56 -3.59 8.08
N SER A 52 24.32 -3.11 8.00
CA SER A 52 23.73 -2.20 8.98
C SER A 52 23.53 -2.86 10.34
N ARG A 53 23.59 -2.03 11.40
CA ARG A 53 23.18 -2.40 12.77
C ARG A 53 21.78 -1.87 13.12
N LYS A 54 21.14 -1.13 12.22
CA LYS A 54 19.84 -0.47 12.42
C LYS A 54 18.91 -0.87 11.29
N LEU A 55 18.06 -1.85 11.56
CA LEU A 55 16.96 -2.22 10.68
C LEU A 55 15.66 -1.68 11.26
N GLY A 56 14.93 -0.89 10.46
CA GLY A 56 13.61 -0.37 10.81
C GLY A 56 12.54 -0.88 9.86
N THR A 57 11.30 -0.86 10.33
CA THR A 57 10.09 -1.06 9.51
C THR A 57 9.29 0.24 9.54
N GLY A 58 8.89 0.73 8.37
CA GLY A 58 8.00 1.87 8.20
C GLY A 58 6.74 1.46 7.47
N TRP A 59 5.72 2.31 7.50
CA TRP A 59 4.47 2.13 6.77
C TRP A 59 4.21 3.38 5.93
N LEU A 60 3.62 3.21 4.75
CA LEU A 60 3.13 4.35 3.97
C LEU A 60 2.07 5.06 4.79
N ARG A 61 2.23 6.37 4.99
CA ARG A 61 1.24 7.16 5.73
C ARG A 61 0.24 7.78 4.78
N TRP A 62 -0.81 8.37 5.33
CA TRP A 62 -1.82 9.10 4.57
C TRP A 62 -1.23 10.06 3.53
N ASN A 63 -0.17 10.81 3.89
CA ASN A 63 0.52 11.74 3.00
C ASN A 63 1.31 11.07 1.86
N ASP A 64 1.74 9.81 2.05
CA ASP A 64 2.44 9.05 1.02
C ASP A 64 1.45 8.52 -0.04
N ILE A 65 0.29 8.05 0.42
CA ILE A 65 -0.66 7.35 -0.46
C ILE A 65 -1.56 8.30 -1.25
N THR A 66 -1.88 9.47 -0.69
CA THR A 66 -2.91 10.36 -1.25
C THR A 66 -2.55 10.87 -2.64
N PRO A 67 -1.31 11.34 -2.91
CA PRO A 67 -0.90 11.73 -4.25
C PRO A 67 -0.96 10.56 -5.26
N ILE A 68 -0.63 9.34 -4.82
CA ILE A 68 -0.64 8.14 -5.67
C ILE A 68 -2.07 7.78 -6.06
N LEU A 69 -3.02 7.86 -5.12
CA LEU A 69 -4.43 7.63 -5.38
C LEU A 69 -4.99 8.59 -6.43
N VAL A 70 -4.72 9.89 -6.26
CA VAL A 70 -5.16 10.92 -7.22
C VAL A 70 -4.60 10.62 -8.62
N GLU A 71 -3.32 10.29 -8.70
CA GLU A 71 -2.65 9.96 -9.96
C GLU A 71 -3.28 8.74 -10.65
N GLU A 72 -3.43 7.62 -9.93
CA GLU A 72 -3.98 6.38 -10.50
C GLU A 72 -5.47 6.51 -10.86
N MET A 73 -6.26 7.22 -10.05
CA MET A 73 -7.65 7.54 -10.39
C MET A 73 -7.73 8.41 -11.67
N THR A 74 -6.87 9.41 -11.79
CA THR A 74 -6.82 10.27 -12.98
C THR A 74 -6.44 9.45 -14.22
N LYS A 75 -5.43 8.57 -14.11
CA LYS A 75 -5.03 7.64 -15.20
C LYS A 75 -6.18 6.71 -15.61
N ALA A 76 -7.00 6.28 -14.66
CA ALA A 76 -8.18 5.46 -14.92
C ALA A 76 -9.37 6.23 -15.52
N GLY A 77 -9.23 7.55 -15.72
CA GLY A 77 -10.22 8.42 -16.36
C GLY A 77 -11.23 9.05 -15.42
N TYR A 78 -11.03 8.95 -14.10
CA TYR A 78 -11.82 9.73 -13.15
C TYR A 78 -11.34 11.18 -13.16
N ASP A 79 -12.27 12.13 -13.22
CA ASP A 79 -12.02 13.55 -13.10
C ASP A 79 -12.51 14.09 -11.75
N GLN A 80 -12.14 15.33 -11.43
CA GLN A 80 -12.53 16.00 -10.17
C GLN A 80 -12.25 15.12 -8.94
N VAL A 81 -11.01 14.64 -8.82
CA VAL A 81 -10.55 13.83 -7.69
C VAL A 81 -10.12 14.76 -6.56
N TYR A 82 -10.88 14.74 -5.47
CA TYR A 82 -10.62 15.51 -4.25
C TYR A 82 -10.01 14.63 -3.18
N THR A 83 -9.20 15.22 -2.30
CA THR A 83 -8.55 14.52 -1.19
C THR A 83 -9.14 14.96 0.15
N ASN A 84 -9.00 14.13 1.19
CA ASN A 84 -9.44 14.42 2.55
C ASN A 84 -10.93 14.78 2.66
N GLN A 85 -11.79 14.04 1.96
CA GLN A 85 -13.22 14.34 1.90
C GLN A 85 -13.99 13.54 2.94
N LEU A 86 -14.77 14.22 3.77
CA LEU A 86 -15.73 13.57 4.65
C LEU A 86 -16.91 13.07 3.82
N PHE A 87 -17.10 11.76 3.78
CA PHE A 87 -18.15 11.10 3.02
C PHE A 87 -19.21 10.53 3.96
N ARG A 88 -20.47 10.85 3.71
CA ARG A 88 -21.61 10.34 4.46
C ARG A 88 -22.07 9.01 3.86
N ILE A 89 -21.98 7.93 4.63
CA ILE A 89 -22.47 6.61 4.23
C ILE A 89 -23.98 6.53 4.43
N ASP A 90 -24.47 6.96 5.60
CA ASP A 90 -25.90 6.97 5.92
C ASP A 90 -26.26 8.14 6.85
N SER A 91 -27.45 8.10 7.49
CA SER A 91 -27.91 9.18 8.34
C SER A 91 -26.96 9.54 9.50
N ALA A 92 -26.19 8.56 10.00
CA ALA A 92 -25.37 8.66 11.21
C ALA A 92 -23.89 8.30 11.00
N GLN A 93 -23.52 7.69 9.87
CA GLN A 93 -22.17 7.19 9.60
C GLN A 93 -21.44 8.04 8.57
N TYR A 94 -20.20 8.42 8.92
CA TYR A 94 -19.28 9.17 8.07
C TYR A 94 -17.92 8.48 8.05
N VAL A 95 -17.21 8.61 6.93
CA VAL A 95 -15.82 8.18 6.77
C VAL A 95 -14.99 9.27 6.12
N LEU A 96 -13.71 9.35 6.46
CA LEU A 96 -12.78 10.24 5.78
C LEU A 96 -12.17 9.49 4.59
N LEU A 97 -12.33 10.02 3.38
CA LEU A 97 -11.76 9.44 2.17
C LEU A 97 -10.44 10.09 1.81
N ALA A 98 -9.45 9.28 1.48
CA ALA A 98 -8.14 9.72 1.01
C ALA A 98 -8.24 10.35 -0.38
N ALA A 99 -9.08 9.77 -1.25
CA ALA A 99 -9.40 10.31 -2.56
C ALA A 99 -10.87 10.05 -2.92
N LEU A 100 -11.52 10.99 -3.62
CA LEU A 100 -12.91 10.90 -4.04
C LEU A 100 -13.10 11.57 -5.41
N ALA A 101 -13.50 10.79 -6.41
CA ALA A 101 -14.02 11.32 -7.67
C ALA A 101 -15.49 11.69 -7.47
N MET A 102 -15.84 12.97 -7.62
CA MET A 102 -17.21 13.44 -7.37
C MET A 102 -18.12 13.39 -8.60
N ARG A 103 -17.55 13.29 -9.80
CA ARG A 103 -18.35 13.12 -11.01
C ARG A 103 -18.87 11.69 -11.12
N ALA A 104 -20.12 11.54 -11.56
CA ALA A 104 -20.74 10.22 -11.71
C ALA A 104 -19.91 9.29 -12.65
N PRO A 105 -19.62 8.05 -12.21
CA PRO A 105 -19.96 7.48 -10.92
C PRO A 105 -19.02 7.96 -9.79
N VAL A 106 -19.61 8.30 -8.64
CA VAL A 106 -18.85 8.68 -7.44
C VAL A 106 -18.06 7.47 -6.98
N VAL A 107 -16.73 7.53 -6.99
CA VAL A 107 -15.83 6.46 -6.53
C VAL A 107 -14.81 7.07 -5.58
N GLY A 108 -14.59 6.43 -4.43
CA GLY A 108 -13.66 6.92 -3.42
C GLY A 108 -12.78 5.84 -2.83
N PHE A 109 -11.61 6.22 -2.37
CA PHE A 109 -10.71 5.37 -1.61
C PHE A 109 -10.72 5.75 -0.14
N LEU A 110 -10.96 4.74 0.69
CA LEU A 110 -10.82 4.81 2.14
C LEU A 110 -9.45 4.24 2.52
N TYR A 111 -8.74 4.92 3.41
CA TYR A 111 -7.50 4.41 3.99
C TYR A 111 -7.68 4.20 5.49
N ALA A 112 -7.67 2.95 5.91
CA ALA A 112 -7.75 2.60 7.33
C ALA A 112 -6.35 2.72 7.95
N GLU A 113 -6.17 3.72 8.81
CA GLU A 113 -4.94 3.87 9.59
C GLU A 113 -4.87 2.87 10.73
N GLY A 114 -3.66 2.41 11.05
CA GLY A 114 -3.43 1.39 12.05
C GLY A 114 -2.67 0.20 11.48
N HIS A 115 -1.69 -0.26 12.25
CA HIS A 115 -0.81 -1.35 11.87
C HIS A 115 -0.36 -2.16 13.09
N ALA A 116 -0.06 -3.43 12.88
CA ALA A 116 0.64 -4.24 13.87
C ALA A 116 2.11 -3.78 13.98
N ALA A 117 2.77 -4.11 15.09
CA ALA A 117 4.20 -3.82 15.25
C ALA A 117 5.07 -4.57 14.21
N PHE A 118 4.58 -5.72 13.73
CA PHE A 118 5.24 -6.54 12.74
C PHE A 118 4.23 -7.00 11.68
N PRO A 119 4.55 -6.84 10.39
CA PRO A 119 3.66 -7.24 9.31
C PRO A 119 3.63 -8.76 9.16
N THR A 120 2.45 -9.29 8.85
CA THR A 120 2.18 -10.71 8.60
C THR A 120 1.29 -10.87 7.36
N ALA A 121 1.45 -11.95 6.60
CA ALA A 121 0.64 -12.18 5.41
C ALA A 121 -0.88 -12.27 5.71
N SER A 122 -1.25 -12.66 6.94
CA SER A 122 -2.64 -12.65 7.40
C SER A 122 -3.25 -11.25 7.49
N ASP A 123 -2.43 -10.20 7.57
CA ASP A 123 -2.90 -8.81 7.60
C ASP A 123 -3.61 -8.40 6.30
N ARG A 124 -3.33 -9.08 5.18
CA ARG A 124 -4.01 -8.86 3.89
C ARG A 124 -5.42 -9.43 3.82
N GLN A 125 -5.80 -10.25 4.79
CA GLN A 125 -7.14 -10.81 4.81
C GLN A 125 -8.13 -9.74 5.29
N PRO A 126 -9.27 -9.56 4.60
CA PRO A 126 -10.33 -8.69 5.09
C PRO A 126 -10.71 -9.09 6.52
N GLY A 127 -10.68 -8.14 7.44
CA GLY A 127 -11.23 -8.35 8.78
C GLY A 127 -10.23 -8.54 9.92
N HIS A 128 -8.99 -8.05 9.80
CA HIS A 128 -7.99 -8.21 10.87
C HIS A 128 -8.38 -7.48 12.18
N GLN A 129 -8.08 -8.14 13.30
CA GLN A 129 -8.23 -7.84 14.75
C GLN A 129 -9.40 -6.97 15.25
N LEU A 130 -9.67 -5.80 14.67
CA LEU A 130 -10.73 -4.88 15.09
C LEU A 130 -12.08 -5.16 14.40
N MET A 131 -12.04 -5.83 13.24
CA MET A 131 -13.22 -6.10 12.39
C MET A 131 -14.00 -7.37 12.77
N GLY A 132 -13.53 -8.11 13.80
CA GLY A 132 -14.28 -9.16 14.50
C GLY A 132 -14.80 -10.29 13.62
N ASP A 133 -13.88 -11.08 13.03
CA ASP A 133 -14.17 -12.24 12.17
C ASP A 133 -15.00 -11.91 10.91
N GLY A 134 -14.67 -10.80 10.24
CA GLY A 134 -15.34 -10.42 8.98
C GLY A 134 -16.78 -9.90 9.16
N LYS A 135 -17.15 -9.45 10.37
CA LYS A 135 -18.47 -8.87 10.64
C LYS A 135 -18.62 -7.42 10.17
N TYR A 136 -17.50 -6.76 9.93
CA TYR A 136 -17.45 -5.35 9.56
C TYR A 136 -16.47 -5.15 8.40
N ASP A 137 -16.84 -4.31 7.44
CA ASP A 137 -15.99 -3.89 6.34
C ASP A 137 -15.02 -2.77 6.76
N TYR A 138 -15.35 -2.02 7.81
CA TYR A 138 -14.48 -0.97 8.34
C TYR A 138 -14.74 -0.68 9.83
N VAL A 139 -13.67 -0.39 10.56
CA VAL A 139 -13.71 0.01 11.96
C VAL A 139 -12.78 1.19 12.18
N GLN A 140 -13.28 2.26 12.81
CA GLN A 140 -12.50 3.44 13.16
C GLN A 140 -12.58 3.73 14.65
N LEU A 141 -11.42 3.97 15.26
CA LEU A 141 -11.32 4.50 16.61
C LEU A 141 -11.64 6.00 16.60
N VAL A 142 -12.58 6.42 17.43
CA VAL A 142 -12.90 7.84 17.64
C VAL A 142 -12.77 8.22 19.11
N SER A 143 -12.14 9.37 19.35
CA SER A 143 -12.07 9.98 20.68
C SER A 143 -13.25 10.93 20.87
N THR A 144 -14.04 10.70 21.91
CA THR A 144 -15.15 11.59 22.27
C THR A 144 -14.65 12.74 23.16
N SER A 145 -15.44 13.81 23.27
CA SER A 145 -15.15 14.97 24.14
C SER A 145 -14.96 14.62 25.63
N ALA A 146 -15.38 13.41 26.05
CA ALA A 146 -15.21 12.89 27.41
C ALA A 146 -13.94 12.03 27.58
N ASN A 147 -12.98 12.07 26.65
CA ASN A 147 -11.82 11.17 26.59
C ASN A 147 -12.20 9.68 26.59
N LYS A 148 -13.45 9.35 26.24
CA LYS A 148 -13.87 7.97 26.01
C LYS A 148 -13.58 7.60 24.57
N THR A 149 -13.01 6.43 24.39
CA THR A 149 -12.72 5.89 23.08
C THR A 149 -13.88 5.00 22.63
N GLU A 150 -14.42 5.30 21.46
CA GLU A 150 -15.47 4.49 20.83
C GLU A 150 -14.99 3.95 19.49
N PHE A 151 -15.60 2.86 19.05
CA PHE A 151 -15.35 2.29 17.73
C PHE A 151 -16.57 2.53 16.86
N ILE A 152 -16.41 3.30 15.79
CA ILE A 152 -17.38 3.34 14.70
C ILE A 152 -17.17 2.08 13.87
N LYS A 153 -18.23 1.29 13.72
CA LYS A 153 -18.19 0.02 12.98
C LYS A 153 -19.17 0.07 11.82
N ILE A 154 -18.66 -0.13 10.61
CA ILE A 154 -19.44 -0.14 9.38
C ILE A 154 -19.51 -1.57 8.89
N ARG A 155 -20.72 -2.14 8.87
CA ARG A 155 -20.93 -3.53 8.46
C ARG A 155 -20.66 -3.73 6.98
N HIS A 156 -21.20 -2.84 6.15
CA HIS A 156 -21.08 -2.91 4.70
C HIS A 156 -20.66 -1.56 4.15
N LEU A 157 -19.49 -1.49 3.53
CA LEU A 157 -19.10 -0.32 2.75
C LEU A 157 -19.90 -0.29 1.44
N PRO A 158 -20.36 0.88 0.99
CA PRO A 158 -20.89 1.03 -0.36
C PRO A 158 -19.89 0.51 -1.40
N ALA A 159 -20.38 -0.17 -2.43
CA ALA A 159 -19.53 -0.83 -3.45
C ALA A 159 -18.61 0.15 -4.23
N ASN A 160 -18.91 1.45 -4.16
CA ASN A 160 -18.12 2.52 -4.75
C ASN A 160 -17.06 3.11 -3.81
N LEU A 161 -16.96 2.64 -2.56
CA LEU A 161 -15.90 2.95 -1.62
C LEU A 161 -14.90 1.79 -1.55
N LEU A 162 -13.68 2.04 -2.00
CA LEU A 162 -12.61 1.07 -2.13
C LEU A 162 -11.68 1.18 -0.92
N ALA A 163 -11.62 0.16 -0.08
CA ALA A 163 -10.79 0.18 1.13
C ALA A 163 -9.35 -0.25 0.85
N LEU A 164 -8.42 0.44 1.51
CA LEU A 164 -7.00 0.14 1.65
C LEU A 164 -6.64 0.21 3.14
N GLU A 165 -5.70 -0.60 3.62
CA GLU A 165 -5.29 -0.58 5.03
C GLU A 165 -3.80 -0.26 5.16
N GLU A 166 -3.45 0.56 6.16
CA GLU A 166 -2.06 0.94 6.41
C GLU A 166 -1.18 -0.26 6.66
N ASN A 167 -1.68 -1.25 7.40
CA ASN A 167 -0.96 -2.48 7.73
C ASN A 167 -0.50 -3.28 6.50
N TRP A 168 -1.09 -3.04 5.32
CA TRP A 168 -0.65 -3.66 4.07
C TRP A 168 0.64 -3.02 3.56
N TYR A 169 0.83 -1.72 3.69
CA TYR A 169 1.88 -1.00 2.98
C TYR A 169 3.09 -0.69 3.85
N TRP A 170 3.81 -1.74 4.28
CA TRP A 170 5.02 -1.63 5.09
C TRP A 170 6.29 -1.78 4.25
N TYR A 171 7.39 -1.12 4.61
CA TYR A 171 8.70 -1.24 3.98
C TYR A 171 9.80 -1.28 5.05
N GLN A 172 11.01 -1.68 4.66
CA GLN A 172 12.17 -1.71 5.55
C GLN A 172 13.22 -0.68 5.15
N TYR A 173 13.92 -0.15 6.14
CA TYR A 173 14.98 0.82 5.93
C TYR A 173 16.17 0.54 6.85
N THR A 174 17.35 0.97 6.42
CA THR A 174 18.58 0.85 7.20
C THR A 174 19.44 2.10 7.06
N ASP A 175 20.47 2.21 7.88
CA ASP A 175 21.50 3.22 7.74
C ASP A 175 22.58 2.88 6.68
N ASN A 176 22.48 1.72 6.01
CA ASN A 176 23.40 1.29 4.97
C ASN A 176 22.66 1.05 3.63
N PRO A 177 22.73 1.99 2.66
CA PRO A 177 22.03 1.86 1.39
C PRO A 177 22.35 0.60 0.58
N SER A 178 23.52 -0.03 0.78
CA SER A 178 23.87 -1.27 0.10
C SER A 178 23.05 -2.48 0.54
N ASP A 179 22.39 -2.39 1.70
CA ASP A 179 21.50 -3.43 2.23
C ASP A 179 20.13 -3.43 1.53
N ASN A 180 19.75 -2.34 0.85
CA ASN A 180 18.45 -2.24 0.16
C ASN A 180 18.23 -3.38 -0.84
N ARG A 181 19.28 -3.93 -1.44
CA ARG A 181 19.16 -5.09 -2.34
C ARG A 181 18.59 -6.36 -1.70
N TYR A 182 18.52 -6.42 -0.37
CA TYR A 182 17.98 -7.53 0.42
C TYR A 182 16.67 -7.20 1.13
N LEU A 183 16.18 -5.97 0.97
CA LEU A 183 15.06 -5.44 1.73
C LEU A 183 13.99 -4.93 0.78
N LEU A 184 12.76 -4.99 1.26
CA LEU A 184 11.63 -4.34 0.63
C LEU A 184 11.72 -2.83 0.88
N THR A 185 12.00 -2.02 -0.16
CA THR A 185 12.11 -0.56 0.01
C THR A 185 10.77 0.14 -0.14
N LYS A 186 10.74 1.43 0.21
CA LYS A 186 9.55 2.28 0.04
C LYS A 186 9.06 2.29 -1.40
N GLU A 187 9.98 2.28 -2.38
CA GLU A 187 9.65 2.24 -3.81
C GLU A 187 8.99 0.93 -4.24
N ASP A 188 9.43 -0.20 -3.70
CA ASP A 188 8.80 -1.51 -3.98
C ASP A 188 7.35 -1.49 -3.48
N ILE A 189 7.11 -0.88 -2.32
CA ILE A 189 5.80 -0.84 -1.68
C ILE A 189 4.86 0.19 -2.29
N ILE A 190 5.40 1.27 -2.83
CA ILE A 190 4.65 2.18 -3.70
C ILE A 190 4.16 1.43 -4.95
N ARG A 191 4.97 0.51 -5.52
CA ARG A 191 4.54 -0.31 -6.66
C ARG A 191 3.42 -1.26 -6.28
N VAL A 192 3.57 -1.98 -5.17
CA VAL A 192 2.54 -2.84 -4.59
C VAL A 192 1.23 -2.07 -4.37
N LEU A 193 1.29 -0.86 -3.81
CA LEU A 193 0.12 0.01 -3.65
C LEU A 193 -0.55 0.35 -4.98
N ARG A 194 0.23 0.69 -6.02
CA ARG A 194 -0.33 0.98 -7.34
C ARG A 194 -1.02 -0.23 -7.95
N GLU A 195 -0.44 -1.41 -7.83
CA GLU A 195 -1.07 -2.68 -8.28
C GLU A 195 -2.42 -2.89 -7.59
N ASP A 196 -2.48 -2.75 -6.26
CA ASP A 196 -3.74 -2.88 -5.51
C ASP A 196 -4.80 -1.84 -5.92
N ILE A 197 -4.38 -0.58 -6.13
CA ILE A 197 -5.27 0.48 -6.59
C ILE A 197 -5.83 0.14 -7.98
N GLN A 198 -4.96 -0.28 -8.90
CA GLN A 198 -5.35 -0.64 -10.26
C GLN A 198 -6.31 -1.83 -10.29
N GLU A 199 -6.06 -2.87 -9.50
CA GLU A 199 -6.97 -4.01 -9.33
C GLU A 199 -8.36 -3.56 -8.83
N LYS A 200 -8.41 -2.71 -7.79
CA LYS A 200 -9.67 -2.20 -7.25
C LYS A 200 -10.41 -1.32 -8.27
N LEU A 201 -9.70 -0.44 -8.97
CA LEU A 201 -10.25 0.39 -10.03
C LEU A 201 -10.73 -0.43 -11.22
N ALA A 202 -10.11 -1.60 -11.50
CA ALA A 202 -10.53 -2.50 -12.57
C ALA A 202 -11.98 -2.97 -12.38
N THR A 203 -12.38 -3.24 -11.14
CA THR A 203 -13.74 -3.68 -10.76
C THR A 203 -14.69 -2.54 -10.38
N ALA A 204 -14.19 -1.32 -10.21
CA ALA A 204 -15.00 -0.17 -9.81
C ALA A 204 -15.92 0.34 -10.94
N PRO A 205 -17.04 1.03 -10.60
CA PRO A 205 -17.88 1.72 -11.58
C PRO A 205 -17.06 2.66 -12.47
N LYS A 206 -17.17 2.53 -13.79
CA LYS A 206 -16.32 3.24 -14.75
C LYS A 206 -16.83 4.66 -15.04
N PRO A 207 -15.95 5.65 -15.20
CA PRO A 207 -16.33 6.97 -15.69
C PRO A 207 -16.95 6.85 -17.09
N VAL A 208 -18.05 7.59 -17.30
CA VAL A 208 -18.65 7.70 -18.63
C VAL A 208 -17.75 8.60 -19.46
N LYS A 209 -17.09 8.04 -20.49
CA LYS A 209 -16.28 8.83 -21.43
C LYS A 209 -17.19 9.87 -22.09
N GLN A 210 -16.78 11.14 -22.01
CA GLN A 210 -17.40 12.23 -22.77
C GLN A 210 -16.95 12.19 -24.23
#